data_AF-A0A0L0P615-F1
#
_entry.id   AF-A0A0L0P615-F1
#
_cell.length_a   1.000
_cell.length_b   1.000
_cell.length_c   1.000
_cell.angle_alpha   90.00
_cell.angle_beta   90.00
_cell.angle_gamma   90.00
#
_symmetry.space_group_name_H-M   'P 1'
#
loop_
_entity.id
_entity.type
_entity.pdbx_description
1 polymer ?
#
loop_
_entity_poly.entity_id
_entity_poly.type
_entity_poly.pdbx_seq_one_letter_code
_entity_poly.pdbx_strand_id
1 'polypeptide(L)'
;MAQWDSSAKSYSVGSSMNGGLYCNDDGELSKPFSDKDYCVDGTGTVQVNNKALSNVAFCQTVLPGNEAMLIPTNVDGGDTETLAVPDESYYASSAAHYYINPLGVSTDEGCVWGTKDKSVGNWAPYVAGANTDSDGRTFLKIGWNPKYIDDFKDKPSFGIRITCDGNDCDDNSCEIDPSKDGYNGISGGSTGKSLGASYCVVTAKDKKKATIEVFSV
;
A
#
# COMPACT_ATOMS: atom_id res chain seq x y z
N MET A 1 3.21 -8.89 9.63
CA MET A 1 3.43 -9.43 11.00
C MET A 1 2.34 -10.46 11.24
N ALA A 2 2.65 -11.66 11.77
CA ALA A 2 1.70 -12.75 12.04
C ALA A 2 1.37 -13.02 13.52
N GLN A 3 2.03 -12.30 14.42
CA GLN A 3 1.81 -12.36 15.87
C GLN A 3 0.81 -11.28 16.30
N TRP A 4 -0.48 -11.59 16.30
CA TRP A 4 -1.53 -10.66 16.75
C TRP A 4 -2.66 -11.40 17.46
N ASP A 5 -3.37 -10.66 18.31
CA ASP A 5 -4.53 -11.14 19.06
C ASP A 5 -5.64 -11.65 18.12
N SER A 6 -5.85 -12.97 18.11
CA SER A 6 -6.85 -13.64 17.27
C SER A 6 -8.30 -13.35 17.67
N SER A 7 -8.52 -12.78 18.87
CA SER A 7 -9.84 -12.37 19.32
C SER A 7 -10.32 -11.07 18.66
N ALA A 8 -9.40 -10.27 18.09
CA ALA A 8 -9.75 -9.03 17.39
C ALA A 8 -10.63 -9.31 16.15
N LYS A 9 -11.87 -8.81 16.18
CA LYS A 9 -12.85 -8.90 15.08
C LYS A 9 -13.05 -7.59 14.32
N SER A 10 -12.54 -6.50 14.86
CA SER A 10 -12.57 -5.18 14.25
C SER A 10 -11.35 -4.39 14.68
N TYR A 11 -11.05 -3.35 13.91
CA TYR A 11 -10.03 -2.38 14.28
C TYR A 11 -10.44 -1.61 15.54
N SER A 12 -9.52 -1.50 16.49
CA SER A 12 -9.56 -0.50 17.56
C SER A 12 -8.13 -0.13 17.95
N VAL A 13 -7.88 1.14 18.30
CA VAL A 13 -6.53 1.64 18.63
C VAL A 13 -5.84 0.82 19.74
N GLY A 14 -6.61 0.27 20.68
CA GLY A 14 -6.06 -0.62 21.71
C GLY A 14 -5.74 -2.01 21.16
N SER A 15 -6.75 -2.69 20.57
CA SER A 15 -6.58 -4.06 20.10
C SER A 15 -5.64 -4.20 18.90
N SER A 16 -5.44 -3.15 18.10
CA SER A 16 -4.48 -3.16 17.00
C SER A 16 -3.04 -3.25 17.49
N MET A 17 -2.76 -2.79 18.71
CA MET A 17 -1.43 -2.87 19.31
C MET A 17 -1.16 -4.21 20.02
N ASN A 18 -2.17 -5.07 20.16
CA ASN A 18 -2.03 -6.37 20.81
C ASN A 18 -1.39 -7.39 19.86
N GLY A 19 -0.06 -7.46 19.88
CA GLY A 19 0.72 -8.32 19.01
C GLY A 19 2.22 -8.14 19.18
N GLY A 20 2.98 -8.80 18.30
CA GLY A 20 4.43 -8.80 18.32
C GLY A 20 5.05 -9.79 19.31
N LEU A 21 6.32 -9.57 19.61
CA LEU A 21 7.04 -10.29 20.66
C LEU A 21 6.76 -9.63 22.01
N TYR A 22 6.62 -10.45 23.05
CA TYR A 22 6.50 -9.95 24.41
C TYR A 22 7.89 -9.92 25.06
N CYS A 23 8.27 -8.78 25.62
CA CYS A 23 9.49 -8.64 26.41
C CYS A 23 9.15 -8.98 27.87
N ASN A 24 9.66 -10.11 28.34
CA ASN A 24 9.47 -10.56 29.71
C ASN A 24 10.23 -9.66 30.71
N ASP A 25 9.90 -9.76 32.00
CA ASP A 25 10.54 -8.97 33.06
C ASP A 25 12.06 -9.22 33.20
N ASP A 26 12.54 -10.38 32.72
CA ASP A 26 13.96 -10.75 32.68
C ASP A 26 14.69 -10.26 31.42
N GLY A 27 13.98 -9.59 30.51
CA GLY A 27 14.51 -9.08 29.24
C GLY A 27 14.53 -10.11 28.11
N GLU A 28 14.05 -11.34 28.33
CA GLU A 28 13.92 -12.33 27.26
C GLU A 28 12.66 -12.06 26.42
N LEU A 29 12.75 -12.37 25.13
CA LEU A 29 11.62 -12.25 24.21
C LEU A 29 10.85 -13.57 24.16
N SER A 30 9.54 -13.51 24.38
CA SER A 30 8.62 -14.64 24.22
C SER A 30 7.64 -14.40 23.07
N LYS A 31 7.22 -15.51 22.45
CA LYS A 31 6.25 -15.54 21.36
C LYS A 31 4.85 -15.76 21.94
N PRO A 32 3.98 -14.74 22.00
CA PRO A 32 2.69 -14.86 22.71
C PRO A 32 1.70 -15.81 22.01
N PHE A 33 1.76 -15.90 20.69
CA PHE A 33 0.90 -16.77 19.87
C PHE A 33 1.76 -17.89 19.28
N SER A 34 2.07 -18.89 20.12
CA SER A 34 3.06 -19.93 19.82
C SER A 34 2.74 -20.73 18.55
N ASP A 35 1.45 -20.87 18.23
CA ASP A 35 0.88 -21.60 17.10
C ASP A 35 0.91 -20.84 15.75
N LYS A 36 1.20 -19.53 15.76
CA LYS A 36 1.28 -18.70 14.55
C LYS A 36 2.71 -18.42 14.15
N ASP A 37 3.02 -18.22 12.88
CA ASP A 37 4.35 -17.76 12.47
C ASP A 37 4.63 -16.30 12.85
N TYR A 38 5.87 -15.85 12.69
CA TYR A 38 6.24 -14.43 12.84
C TYR A 38 5.83 -13.61 11.61
N CYS A 39 6.02 -14.21 10.44
CA CYS A 39 5.69 -13.65 9.13
C CYS A 39 4.92 -14.70 8.34
N VAL A 40 4.05 -14.23 7.47
CA VAL A 40 3.33 -15.04 6.49
C VAL A 40 3.44 -14.35 5.14
N ASP A 41 3.40 -15.12 4.07
CA ASP A 41 3.39 -14.58 2.73
C ASP A 41 2.06 -13.89 2.44
N GLY A 42 2.11 -12.83 1.64
CA GLY A 42 0.91 -12.28 1.02
C GLY A 42 0.39 -13.18 -0.10
N THR A 43 -0.77 -12.85 -0.65
CA THR A 43 -1.41 -13.64 -1.72
C THR A 43 -0.67 -13.61 -3.05
N GLY A 44 0.32 -12.73 -3.22
CA GLY A 44 1.16 -12.64 -4.42
C GLY A 44 0.45 -12.08 -5.66
N THR A 45 -0.70 -11.43 -5.48
CA THR A 45 -1.58 -10.96 -6.55
C THR A 45 -1.31 -9.53 -7.02
N VAL A 46 -0.45 -8.79 -6.33
CA VAL A 46 -0.09 -7.42 -6.74
C VAL A 46 1.41 -7.27 -6.81
N GLN A 47 1.87 -6.67 -7.90
CA GLN A 47 3.27 -6.29 -8.09
C GLN A 47 3.37 -4.84 -8.53
N VAL A 48 4.55 -4.25 -8.38
CA VAL A 48 4.91 -2.92 -8.88
C VAL A 48 5.93 -3.12 -9.98
N ASN A 49 5.70 -2.49 -11.14
CA ASN A 49 6.67 -2.42 -12.23
C ASN A 49 7.13 -0.96 -12.39
N ASN A 50 8.37 -0.68 -12.03
CA ASN A 50 8.90 0.67 -12.09
C ASN A 50 9.53 0.93 -13.47
N LYS A 51 8.83 1.69 -14.32
CA LYS A 51 9.33 2.10 -15.64
C LYS A 51 10.15 3.39 -15.60
N ALA A 52 10.28 4.03 -14.44
CA ALA A 52 11.15 5.18 -14.26
C ALA A 52 12.62 4.75 -14.08
N LEU A 53 13.56 5.69 -14.19
CA LEU A 53 14.99 5.42 -14.01
C LEU A 53 15.40 5.37 -12.53
N SER A 54 14.73 6.13 -11.67
CA SER A 54 15.01 6.17 -10.24
C SER A 54 14.12 5.20 -9.48
N ASN A 55 14.56 4.80 -8.29
CA ASN A 55 13.77 3.93 -7.42
C ASN A 55 12.45 4.60 -7.00
N VAL A 56 11.51 3.79 -6.54
CA VAL A 56 10.28 4.24 -5.86
C VAL A 56 10.07 3.41 -4.60
N ALA A 57 9.79 4.08 -3.48
CA ALA A 57 9.53 3.43 -2.20
C ALA A 57 8.02 3.32 -1.93
N PHE A 58 7.54 2.09 -1.86
CA PHE A 58 6.21 1.73 -1.38
C PHE A 58 6.31 1.37 0.10
N CYS A 59 5.72 2.18 0.98
CA CYS A 59 5.82 1.98 2.41
C CYS A 59 4.48 1.51 2.97
N GLN A 60 4.40 0.24 3.36
CA GLN A 60 3.21 -0.35 3.95
C GLN A 60 3.10 0.01 5.44
N THR A 61 1.88 0.31 5.88
CA THR A 61 1.59 0.52 7.31
C THR A 61 1.59 -0.79 8.09
N VAL A 62 2.10 -0.74 9.32
CA VAL A 62 2.02 -1.87 10.24
C VAL A 62 0.63 -1.92 10.85
N LEU A 63 -0.22 -2.79 10.28
CA LEU A 63 -1.52 -3.15 10.83
C LEU A 63 -1.62 -4.68 10.89
N PRO A 64 -1.96 -5.31 12.03
CA PRO A 64 -2.13 -4.70 13.35
C PRO A 64 -0.81 -4.10 13.85
N GLY A 65 -0.92 -2.94 14.48
CA GLY A 65 0.18 -2.22 15.08
C GLY A 65 -0.16 -0.74 15.22
N ASN A 66 0.90 0.08 15.18
CA ASN A 66 0.82 1.53 15.35
C ASN A 66 0.56 2.27 14.04
N GLU A 67 0.27 1.56 12.95
CA GLU A 67 0.06 2.09 11.59
C GLU A 67 1.23 2.88 11.02
N ALA A 68 2.41 2.81 11.63
CA ALA A 68 3.61 3.41 11.07
C ALA A 68 4.00 2.69 9.77
N MET A 69 4.53 3.43 8.80
CA MET A 69 4.90 2.90 7.49
C MET A 69 6.24 2.13 7.52
N LEU A 70 6.34 1.07 8.33
CA LEU A 70 7.60 0.39 8.64
C LEU A 70 7.85 -0.89 7.82
N ILE A 71 6.99 -1.20 6.84
CA ILE A 71 7.18 -2.36 5.96
C ILE A 71 7.54 -1.82 4.56
N PRO A 72 8.84 -1.59 4.28
CA PRO A 72 9.27 -0.98 3.03
C PRO A 72 9.36 -1.99 1.88
N THR A 73 8.97 -1.56 0.69
CA THR A 73 9.32 -2.19 -0.58
C THR A 73 9.99 -1.13 -1.46
N ASN A 74 11.29 -1.29 -1.72
CA ASN A 74 12.01 -0.49 -2.70
C ASN A 74 11.89 -1.17 -4.07
N VAL A 75 11.56 -0.40 -5.10
CA VAL A 75 11.52 -0.89 -6.49
C VAL A 75 12.47 -0.05 -7.31
N ASP A 76 13.63 -0.60 -7.65
CA ASP A 76 14.63 0.09 -8.46
C ASP A 76 14.12 0.36 -9.88
N GLY A 77 14.78 1.27 -10.59
CA GLY A 77 14.37 1.66 -11.93
C GLY A 77 14.51 0.51 -12.92
N GLY A 78 13.42 0.15 -13.61
CA GLY A 78 13.34 -0.99 -14.52
C GLY A 78 12.95 -2.31 -13.86
N ASP A 79 12.87 -2.36 -12.53
CA ASP A 79 12.61 -3.60 -11.79
C ASP A 79 11.13 -3.80 -11.49
N THR A 80 10.82 -5.03 -11.07
CA THR A 80 9.47 -5.44 -10.65
C THR A 80 9.53 -6.16 -9.32
N GLU A 81 8.72 -5.73 -8.36
CA GLU A 81 8.65 -6.29 -7.01
C GLU A 81 7.22 -6.62 -6.60
N THR A 82 7.05 -7.64 -5.77
CA THR A 82 5.73 -8.06 -5.29
C THR A 82 5.35 -7.31 -4.00
N LEU A 83 4.10 -6.85 -3.90
CA LEU A 83 3.58 -6.23 -2.69
C LEU A 83 2.90 -7.28 -1.78
N ALA A 84 3.02 -7.09 -0.47
CA ALA A 84 2.37 -7.94 0.52
C ALA A 84 0.87 -7.65 0.62
N VAL A 85 0.05 -8.45 -0.06
CA VAL A 85 -1.42 -8.32 -0.03
C VAL A 85 -2.02 -9.37 0.91
N PRO A 86 -2.78 -8.98 1.94
CA PRO A 86 -3.45 -9.92 2.83
C PRO A 86 -4.69 -10.54 2.19
N ASP A 87 -5.07 -11.72 2.67
CA ASP A 87 -6.41 -12.26 2.48
C ASP A 87 -7.32 -11.95 3.68
N GLU A 88 -8.58 -12.37 3.61
CA GLU A 88 -9.57 -12.14 4.66
C GLU A 88 -9.26 -12.82 6.01
N SER A 89 -8.31 -13.77 6.05
CA SER A 89 -7.86 -14.41 7.29
C SER A 89 -6.92 -13.51 8.11
N TYR A 90 -6.35 -12.49 7.46
CA TYR A 90 -5.51 -11.50 8.11
C TYR A 90 -6.32 -10.68 9.13
N TYR A 91 -5.63 -10.17 10.15
CA TYR A 91 -6.17 -9.36 11.25
C TYR A 91 -7.46 -8.58 10.91
N ALA A 92 -8.57 -8.93 11.56
CA ALA A 92 -9.88 -8.30 11.38
C ALA A 92 -10.33 -8.14 9.90
N SER A 93 -9.92 -9.06 9.03
CA SER A 93 -10.14 -9.04 7.57
C SER A 93 -9.72 -7.71 6.92
N SER A 94 -8.66 -7.11 7.46
CA SER A 94 -8.15 -5.81 7.00
C SER A 94 -7.38 -5.92 5.69
N ALA A 95 -7.27 -4.78 5.00
CA ALA A 95 -6.49 -4.62 3.78
C ALA A 95 -5.11 -4.04 4.08
N ALA A 96 -4.16 -4.25 3.17
CA ALA A 96 -2.89 -3.53 3.20
C ALA A 96 -3.08 -2.10 2.70
N HIS A 97 -2.33 -1.17 3.28
CA HIS A 97 -2.25 0.22 2.86
C HIS A 97 -0.80 0.62 2.63
N TYR A 98 -0.55 1.36 1.55
CA TYR A 98 0.78 1.77 1.10
C TYR A 98 0.80 3.26 0.83
N TYR A 99 1.88 3.92 1.26
CA TYR A 99 2.26 5.25 0.78
C TYR A 99 3.31 5.11 -0.32
N ILE A 100 3.13 5.83 -1.44
CA ILE A 100 3.98 5.74 -2.62
C ILE A 100 4.77 7.03 -2.73
N ASN A 101 6.05 6.97 -2.36
CA ASN A 101 6.92 8.14 -2.28
C ASN A 101 7.34 8.66 -3.66
N PRO A 102 7.80 9.93 -3.75
CA PRO A 102 8.41 10.45 -4.97
C PRO A 102 9.57 9.59 -5.48
N LEU A 103 9.78 9.59 -6.79
CA LEU A 103 10.92 8.92 -7.42
C LEU A 103 12.25 9.41 -6.81
N GLY A 104 13.18 8.48 -6.58
CA GLY A 104 14.49 8.77 -6.00
C GLY A 104 14.51 8.86 -4.47
N VAL A 105 13.35 8.82 -3.80
CA VAL A 105 13.28 8.78 -2.34
C VAL A 105 13.54 7.36 -1.87
N SER A 106 14.54 7.19 -1.01
CA SER A 106 14.89 5.89 -0.41
C SER A 106 13.83 5.41 0.58
N THR A 107 13.85 4.14 0.94
CA THR A 107 12.99 3.60 2.01
C THR A 107 13.29 4.24 3.36
N ASP A 108 14.55 4.58 3.65
CA ASP A 108 14.94 5.21 4.92
C ASP A 108 14.42 6.66 5.04
N GLU A 109 14.33 7.39 3.93
CA GLU A 109 13.74 8.73 3.91
C GLU A 109 12.21 8.69 3.76
N GLY A 110 11.69 7.74 3.00
CA GLY A 110 10.28 7.68 2.59
C GLY A 110 9.38 6.88 3.51
N CYS A 111 9.90 5.93 4.29
CA CYS A 111 9.11 5.04 5.14
C CYS A 111 9.14 5.48 6.60
N VAL A 112 8.78 6.76 6.82
CA VAL A 112 8.85 7.43 8.12
C VAL A 112 7.61 8.28 8.37
N TRP A 113 7.31 8.54 9.65
CA TRP A 113 6.40 9.63 10.00
C TRP A 113 7.09 10.97 9.72
N GLY A 114 6.61 11.67 8.69
CA GLY A 114 7.21 12.92 8.21
C GLY A 114 6.60 14.16 8.85
N THR A 115 6.86 15.31 8.22
CA THR A 115 6.20 16.59 8.47
C THR A 115 5.71 17.16 7.14
N LYS A 116 4.87 18.20 7.19
CA LYS A 116 4.40 18.92 5.98
C LYS A 116 5.50 19.69 5.22
N ASP A 117 6.76 19.63 5.67
CA ASP A 117 7.88 20.31 5.02
C ASP A 117 8.39 19.54 3.80
N LYS A 118 8.10 18.24 3.72
CA LYS A 118 8.47 17.34 2.61
C LYS A 118 7.34 16.37 2.28
N SER A 119 7.09 16.15 0.99
CA SER A 119 6.06 15.21 0.52
C SER A 119 6.54 13.75 0.51
N VAL A 120 6.94 13.26 1.68
CA VAL A 120 7.43 11.89 1.90
C VAL A 120 6.67 11.22 3.05
N GLY A 121 6.75 9.89 3.17
CA GLY A 121 6.07 9.16 4.23
C GLY A 121 4.57 9.33 4.16
N ASN A 122 3.98 9.71 5.28
CA ASN A 122 2.53 9.93 5.35
C ASN A 122 2.06 11.18 4.57
N TRP A 123 2.98 11.98 4.03
CA TRP A 123 2.72 13.06 3.09
C TRP A 123 3.14 12.73 1.65
N ALA A 124 3.48 11.47 1.36
CA ALA A 124 3.73 11.01 0.00
C ALA A 124 2.53 11.32 -0.94
N PRO A 125 2.76 11.56 -2.23
CA PRO A 125 1.72 12.06 -3.13
C PRO A 125 0.59 11.07 -3.39
N TYR A 126 0.89 9.77 -3.44
CA TYR A 126 -0.07 8.73 -3.75
C TYR A 126 -0.13 7.68 -2.65
N VAL A 127 -1.26 6.97 -2.63
CA VAL A 127 -1.49 5.81 -1.79
C VAL A 127 -2.04 4.65 -2.62
N ALA A 128 -1.75 3.44 -2.16
CA ALA A 128 -2.43 2.24 -2.65
C ALA A 128 -3.07 1.47 -1.49
N GLY A 129 -4.08 0.66 -1.81
CA GLY A 129 -4.69 -0.27 -0.88
C GLY A 129 -5.07 -1.57 -1.58
N ALA A 130 -4.86 -2.71 -0.92
CA ALA A 130 -5.12 -4.00 -1.53
C ALA A 130 -5.54 -5.09 -0.53
N ASN A 131 -6.45 -5.96 -0.95
CA ASN A 131 -6.81 -7.21 -0.26
C ASN A 131 -7.33 -8.25 -1.26
N THR A 132 -7.19 -9.52 -0.91
CA THR A 132 -7.77 -10.65 -1.66
C THR A 132 -8.91 -11.29 -0.86
N ASP A 133 -10.06 -11.51 -1.50
CA ASP A 133 -11.19 -12.18 -0.86
C ASP A 133 -11.13 -13.71 -0.96
N SER A 134 -12.07 -14.39 -0.29
CA SER A 134 -12.19 -15.84 -0.31
C SER A 134 -12.43 -16.43 -1.71
N ASP A 135 -13.00 -15.66 -2.63
CA ASP A 135 -13.25 -16.05 -4.01
C ASP A 135 -12.00 -15.87 -4.90
N GLY A 136 -10.89 -15.38 -4.32
CA GLY A 136 -9.65 -15.13 -5.03
C GLY A 136 -9.64 -13.83 -5.83
N ARG A 137 -10.62 -12.94 -5.65
CA ARG A 137 -10.62 -11.61 -6.25
C ARG A 137 -9.71 -10.69 -5.45
N THR A 138 -8.84 -9.97 -6.13
CA THR A 138 -7.99 -8.94 -5.50
C THR A 138 -8.52 -7.56 -5.86
N PHE A 139 -8.88 -6.80 -4.84
CA PHE A 139 -9.29 -5.40 -4.99
C PHE A 139 -8.04 -4.53 -4.82
N LEU A 140 -7.69 -3.79 -5.87
CA LEU A 140 -6.54 -2.89 -5.87
C LEU A 140 -7.01 -1.45 -6.08
N LYS A 141 -6.72 -0.59 -5.12
CA LYS A 141 -6.98 0.84 -5.16
C LYS A 141 -5.67 1.60 -5.33
N ILE A 142 -5.65 2.58 -6.23
CA ILE A 142 -4.66 3.66 -6.24
C ILE A 142 -5.38 5.00 -6.09
N GLY A 143 -4.73 5.97 -5.48
CA GLY A 143 -5.32 7.29 -5.28
C GLY A 143 -4.31 8.33 -4.86
N TRP A 144 -4.73 9.58 -4.95
CA TRP A 144 -4.01 10.68 -4.32
C TRP A 144 -4.10 10.56 -2.79
N ASN A 145 -3.05 11.01 -2.10
CA ASN A 145 -3.05 11.11 -0.65
C ASN A 145 -3.78 12.39 -0.21
N PRO A 146 -4.84 12.32 0.64
CA PRO A 146 -5.49 13.51 1.19
C PRO A 146 -4.51 14.49 1.84
N LYS A 147 -3.53 14.02 2.60
CA LYS A 147 -2.52 14.88 3.25
C LYS A 147 -1.66 15.64 2.25
N TYR A 148 -1.31 15.00 1.13
CA TYR A 148 -0.61 15.68 0.05
C TYR A 148 -1.50 16.77 -0.57
N ILE A 149 -2.79 16.48 -0.74
CA ILE A 149 -3.76 17.42 -1.30
C ILE A 149 -3.96 18.66 -0.44
N ASP A 150 -3.99 18.48 0.87
CA ASP A 150 -4.19 19.55 1.81
C ASP A 150 -2.96 20.48 1.86
N ASP A 151 -1.76 19.91 2.01
CA ASP A 151 -0.55 20.68 2.35
C ASP A 151 0.35 21.04 1.16
N PHE A 152 0.30 20.30 0.06
CA PHE A 152 1.10 20.55 -1.15
C PHE A 152 0.22 21.03 -2.29
N LYS A 153 0.81 21.69 -3.29
CA LYS A 153 0.08 22.19 -4.48
C LYS A 153 0.80 21.89 -5.81
N ASP A 154 2.02 21.38 -5.72
CA ASP A 154 2.80 21.00 -6.88
C ASP A 154 2.34 19.64 -7.43
N LYS A 155 2.55 19.43 -8.73
CA LYS A 155 2.28 18.12 -9.34
C LYS A 155 3.49 17.21 -9.16
N PRO A 156 3.31 15.94 -8.76
CA PRO A 156 4.40 14.98 -8.76
C PRO A 156 4.97 14.81 -10.17
N SER A 157 6.28 14.58 -10.28
CA SER A 157 6.97 14.31 -11.55
C SER A 157 6.87 12.84 -12.00
N PHE A 158 5.87 12.12 -11.48
CA PHE A 158 5.60 10.73 -11.84
C PHE A 158 4.11 10.43 -11.74
N GLY A 159 3.66 9.46 -12.52
CA GLY A 159 2.32 8.89 -12.48
C GLY A 159 2.34 7.41 -12.12
N ILE A 160 1.16 6.88 -11.82
CA ILE A 160 0.94 5.46 -11.56
C ILE A 160 -0.34 4.99 -12.26
N ARG A 161 -0.36 3.73 -12.70
CA ARG A 161 -1.57 3.10 -13.26
C ARG A 161 -1.64 1.63 -12.90
N ILE A 162 -2.84 1.07 -12.93
CA ILE A 162 -3.05 -0.37 -12.80
C ILE A 162 -3.12 -0.99 -14.19
N THR A 163 -2.33 -2.04 -14.43
CA THR A 163 -2.39 -2.88 -15.62
C THR A 163 -2.55 -4.34 -15.26
N CYS A 164 -3.23 -5.10 -16.11
CA CYS A 164 -3.41 -6.53 -15.95
C CYS A 164 -3.23 -7.23 -17.31
N ASP A 165 -2.83 -8.50 -17.28
CA ASP A 165 -2.66 -9.27 -18.50
C ASP A 165 -4.02 -9.61 -19.13
N GLY A 166 -4.22 -9.20 -20.38
CA GLY A 166 -5.46 -9.46 -21.11
C GLY A 166 -6.71 -8.94 -20.39
N ASN A 167 -7.61 -9.86 -20.03
CA ASN A 167 -8.90 -9.57 -19.38
C ASN A 167 -8.92 -9.99 -17.90
N ASP A 168 -7.74 -10.11 -17.28
CA ASP A 168 -7.61 -10.56 -15.88
C ASP A 168 -8.20 -9.55 -14.87
N CYS A 169 -8.44 -8.31 -15.30
CA CYS A 169 -9.08 -7.25 -14.52
C CYS A 169 -10.41 -6.78 -15.12
N ASP A 170 -11.27 -6.23 -14.26
CA ASP A 170 -12.53 -5.58 -14.67
C ASP A 170 -12.32 -4.23 -15.36
N ASP A 171 -11.23 -3.55 -15.07
CA ASP A 171 -10.85 -2.26 -15.63
C ASP A 171 -9.31 -2.17 -15.78
N ASN A 172 -8.87 -1.62 -16.91
CA ASN A 172 -7.46 -1.35 -17.23
C ASN A 172 -7.20 0.16 -17.46
N SER A 173 -8.16 1.03 -17.12
CA SER A 173 -8.09 2.49 -17.33
C SER A 173 -7.77 3.29 -16.07
N CYS A 174 -7.60 2.63 -14.92
CA CYS A 174 -7.27 3.24 -13.63
C CYS A 174 -5.84 3.82 -13.65
N GLU A 175 -5.71 5.13 -13.85
CA GLU A 175 -4.45 5.86 -14.05
C GLU A 175 -4.47 7.22 -13.33
N ILE A 176 -3.36 7.56 -12.68
CA ILE A 176 -3.02 8.90 -12.21
C ILE A 176 -1.85 9.38 -13.05
N ASP A 177 -2.11 10.32 -13.96
CA ASP A 177 -1.09 10.98 -14.76
C ASP A 177 -1.17 12.51 -14.58
N PRO A 178 -0.31 13.13 -13.74
CA PRO A 178 -0.35 14.57 -13.51
C PRO A 178 -0.06 15.43 -14.75
N SER A 179 0.52 14.86 -15.81
CA SER A 179 0.73 15.57 -17.08
C SER A 179 -0.55 15.65 -17.92
N LYS A 180 -1.45 14.65 -17.79
CA LYS A 180 -2.72 14.57 -18.52
C LYS A 180 -3.90 15.10 -17.70
N ASP A 181 -4.07 14.57 -16.49
CA ASP A 181 -5.26 14.78 -15.65
C ASP A 181 -5.08 15.95 -14.66
N GLY A 182 -3.85 16.46 -14.56
CA GLY A 182 -3.50 17.56 -13.66
C GLY A 182 -3.45 17.12 -12.19
N TYR A 183 -3.50 18.12 -11.30
CA TYR A 183 -3.42 17.91 -9.86
C TYR A 183 -4.71 17.29 -9.32
N ASN A 184 -4.60 16.22 -8.51
CA ASN A 184 -5.75 15.46 -7.99
C ASN A 184 -6.67 14.89 -9.09
N GLY A 185 -6.15 14.76 -10.32
CA GLY A 185 -6.82 14.15 -11.46
C GLY A 185 -6.64 12.63 -11.46
N ILE A 186 -7.65 11.91 -11.96
CA ILE A 186 -7.60 10.47 -12.12
C ILE A 186 -8.49 10.01 -13.27
N SER A 187 -8.05 8.99 -13.98
CA SER A 187 -8.79 8.27 -15.00
C SER A 187 -9.13 6.87 -14.49
N GLY A 188 -10.28 6.31 -14.89
CA GLY A 188 -10.70 4.96 -14.48
C GLY A 188 -12.20 4.71 -14.65
N GLY A 189 -12.59 3.44 -14.77
CA GLY A 189 -13.98 2.99 -14.85
C GLY A 189 -14.70 2.99 -13.50
N SER A 190 -13.96 2.80 -12.40
CA SER A 190 -14.48 2.89 -11.02
C SER A 190 -13.69 3.94 -10.24
N THR A 191 -14.16 5.18 -10.26
CA THR A 191 -13.51 6.34 -9.60
C THR A 191 -14.36 6.87 -8.45
N GLY A 192 -13.70 7.55 -7.52
CA GLY A 192 -14.36 8.22 -6.40
C GLY A 192 -13.49 9.28 -5.75
N LYS A 193 -14.03 9.93 -4.72
CA LYS A 193 -13.29 10.86 -3.86
C LYS A 193 -13.45 10.50 -2.39
N SER A 194 -12.35 10.52 -1.65
CA SER A 194 -12.34 10.33 -0.20
C SER A 194 -11.49 11.43 0.42
N LEU A 195 -12.05 12.17 1.38
CA LEU A 195 -11.38 13.32 2.00
C LEU A 195 -10.82 14.31 0.96
N GLY A 196 -11.57 14.55 -0.11
CA GLY A 196 -11.14 15.42 -1.22
C GLY A 196 -10.17 14.78 -2.24
N ALA A 197 -9.58 13.64 -1.91
CA ALA A 197 -8.62 12.93 -2.77
C ALA A 197 -9.27 11.96 -3.75
N SER A 198 -8.92 12.09 -5.02
CA SER A 198 -9.40 11.22 -6.10
C SER A 198 -8.72 9.84 -6.04
N TYR A 199 -9.50 8.78 -6.29
CA TYR A 199 -9.01 7.41 -6.35
C TYR A 199 -9.77 6.59 -7.39
N CYS A 200 -9.17 5.48 -7.83
CA CYS A 200 -9.81 4.46 -8.64
C CYS A 200 -9.52 3.07 -8.10
N VAL A 201 -10.38 2.11 -8.45
CA VAL A 201 -10.32 0.72 -7.99
C VAL A 201 -10.42 -0.22 -9.18
N VAL A 202 -9.59 -1.26 -9.16
CA VAL A 202 -9.59 -2.36 -10.13
C VAL A 202 -9.71 -3.67 -9.36
N THR A 203 -10.45 -4.62 -9.91
CA THR A 203 -10.58 -5.99 -9.39
C THR A 203 -9.88 -6.97 -10.33
N ALA A 204 -8.79 -7.58 -9.87
CA ALA A 204 -8.21 -8.75 -10.51
C ALA A 204 -8.97 -10.01 -10.09
N LYS A 205 -9.34 -10.86 -11.05
CA LYS A 205 -10.16 -12.06 -10.82
C LYS A 205 -9.29 -13.29 -10.61
N ASP A 206 -9.82 -14.35 -10.00
CA ASP A 206 -9.22 -15.71 -10.00
C ASP A 206 -7.73 -15.78 -9.62
N LYS A 207 -7.31 -14.99 -8.62
CA LYS A 207 -5.92 -14.85 -8.15
C LYS A 207 -4.92 -14.41 -9.22
N LYS A 208 -5.41 -13.78 -10.29
CA LYS A 208 -4.58 -13.15 -11.32
C LYS A 208 -3.83 -11.95 -10.76
N LYS A 209 -2.75 -11.60 -11.44
CA LYS A 209 -1.87 -10.51 -11.02
C LYS A 209 -2.36 -9.18 -11.57
N ALA A 210 -2.46 -8.18 -10.69
CA ALA A 210 -2.51 -6.77 -11.07
C ALA A 210 -1.11 -6.16 -10.88
N THR A 211 -0.73 -5.26 -11.79
CA THR A 211 0.54 -4.55 -11.74
C THR A 211 0.27 -3.06 -11.56
N ILE A 212 0.87 -2.44 -10.53
CA ILE A 212 1.00 -0.98 -10.48
C ILE A 212 2.21 -0.60 -11.32
N GLU A 213 2.00 0.00 -12.47
CA GLU A 213 3.09 0.60 -13.25
C GLU A 213 3.39 2.00 -12.75
N VAL A 214 4.66 2.27 -12.48
CA VAL A 214 5.17 3.60 -12.11
C VAL A 214 5.92 4.18 -13.30
N PHE A 215 5.69 5.45 -13.65
CA PHE A 215 6.32 6.09 -14.79
C PHE A 215 6.61 7.57 -14.54
N SER A 216 7.71 8.08 -15.09
CA SER A 216 8.03 9.52 -15.09
C SER A 216 7.08 10.31 -15.99
N VAL A 217 6.81 11.57 -15.63
CA VAL A 217 6.02 12.53 -16.45
C VAL A 217 6.76 13.83 -16.68
#